data_AF-A0A554M647-F1
#
_entry.id   AF-A0A554M647-F1
#
_cell.length_a   1.000
_cell.length_b   1.000
_cell.length_c   1.000
_cell.angle_alpha   90.00
_cell.angle_beta   90.00
_cell.angle_gamma   90.00
#
_symmetry.space_group_name_H-M   'P 1'
#
loop_
_entity.id
_entity.type
_entity.pdbx_description
1 polymer ?
#
loop_
_entity_poly.entity_id
_entity_poly.type
_entity_poly.pdbx_seq_one_letter_code
_entity_poly.pdbx_strand_id
1 'polypeptide(L)' 'MKGTTKSITFNAEITNDSLTAHYDVSRADFGIAKDTYGQKLLEPMVPVDVKLVFTK' A
#
# COMPACT_ATOMS: atom_id res chain seq x y z
N MET A 1 -7.17 6.40 -0.43
CA MET A 1 -6.63 6.61 -1.80
C MET A 1 -7.79 6.82 -2.78
N LYS A 2 -7.66 7.71 -3.78
CA LYS A 2 -8.71 7.99 -4.80
C LYS A 2 -10.12 8.17 -4.20
N GLY A 3 -10.26 8.98 -3.15
CA GLY A 3 -11.53 9.21 -2.45
C GLY A 3 -12.10 8.00 -1.68
N THR A 4 -11.43 6.85 -1.70
CA THR A 4 -11.82 5.63 -0.98
C THR A 4 -10.91 5.41 0.23
N THR A 5 -11.52 5.13 1.38
CA THR A 5 -10.80 4.82 2.63
C THR A 5 -11.01 3.35 2.98
N LYS A 6 -9.92 2.66 3.28
CA LYS A 6 -9.90 1.26 3.73
C LYS A 6 -8.93 1.13 4.88
N SER A 7 -9.28 0.32 5.86
CA SER A 7 -8.37 -0.06 6.93
C SER A 7 -7.31 -1.01 6.38
N ILE A 8 -6.06 -0.79 6.78
CA ILE A 8 -4.93 -1.67 6.49
C ILE A 8 -4.27 -2.06 7.80
N THR A 9 -3.78 -3.29 7.86
CA THR A 9 -2.98 -3.80 8.97
C THR A 9 -1.68 -4.29 8.38
N PHE A 10 -0.56 -3.83 8.92
CA PHE A 10 0.77 -4.22 8.49
C PHE A 10 1.67 -4.37 9.71
N ASN A 11 2.67 -5.22 9.57
CA ASN A 11 3.76 -5.31 10.54
C ASN A 11 4.79 -4.25 10.18
N ALA A 12 5.35 -3.60 11.20
CA ALA A 12 6.39 -2.60 11.04
C ALA A 12 7.61 -3.01 11.87
N GLU A 13 8.79 -2.81 11.30
CA GLU A 13 10.06 -2.90 12.02
C GLU A 13 10.45 -1.50 12.47
N ILE A 14 10.62 -1.33 13.78
CA ILE A 14 10.91 -0.05 14.41
C ILE A 14 12.31 -0.12 15.01
N THR A 15 13.15 0.84 14.62
CA THR A 15 14.49 1.07 15.16
C THR A 15 14.53 2.43 15.86
N ASN A 16 15.67 2.78 16.46
CA ASN A 16 15.86 4.09 17.10
C ASN A 16 15.76 5.25 16.09
N ASP A 17 16.09 5.01 14.82
CA ASP A 17 16.23 6.06 13.81
C ASP A 17 15.08 6.06 12.79
N SER A 18 14.40 4.92 12.61
CA SER A 18 13.35 4.81 11.60
C SER A 18 12.34 3.70 11.88
N LEU A 19 11.16 3.86 11.28
CA LEU A 19 10.15 2.83 11.10
C LEU A 19 10.14 2.40 9.64
N THR A 20 10.21 1.10 9.40
CA THR A 20 10.04 0.52 8.07
C THR A 20 8.86 -0.45 8.07
N ALA A 21 8.11 -0.47 6.97
CA ALA A 21 7.02 -1.42 6.78
C ALA A 21 6.90 -1.78 5.30
N HIS A 22 6.52 -3.02 5.06
CA HIS A 22 6.21 -3.53 3.74
C HIS A 22 4.84 -4.20 3.78
N TYR A 23 3.94 -3.84 2.87
CA TYR A 23 2.63 -4.45 2.76
C TYR A 23 2.07 -4.33 1.35
N ASP A 24 1.21 -5.27 0.98
CA ASP A 24 0.51 -5.25 -0.31
C ASP A 24 -0.89 -4.64 -0.19
N VAL A 25 -1.31 -3.91 -1.23
CA VAL A 25 -2.67 -3.38 -1.35
C VAL A 25 -3.34 -3.84 -2.65
N SER A 26 -4.62 -4.20 -2.56
CA SER A 26 -5.45 -4.45 -3.76
C SER A 26 -5.76 -3.13 -4.44
N ARG A 27 -5.29 -2.92 -5.67
CA ARG A 27 -5.60 -1.70 -6.44
C ARG A 27 -7.10 -1.55 -6.73
N ALA A 28 -7.80 -2.68 -6.88
CA ALA A 28 -9.22 -2.73 -7.19
C ALA A 28 -10.08 -2.22 -6.03
N ASP A 29 -9.63 -2.43 -4.78
CA ASP A 29 -10.32 -1.98 -3.56
C ASP A 29 -10.40 -0.45 -3.46
N PHE A 30 -9.49 0.24 -4.15
CA PHE A 30 -9.44 1.69 -4.27
C PHE A 30 -9.96 2.19 -5.62
N GLY A 31 -10.59 1.33 -6.41
CA GLY A 31 -11.19 1.69 -7.70
C GLY A 31 -10.16 2.04 -8.78
N ILE A 32 -8.94 1.51 -8.69
CA ILE A 32 -7.87 1.77 -9.65
C ILE A 32 -7.87 0.64 -10.71
N ALA A 33 -8.08 1.02 -11.97
CA ALA A 33 -8.11 0.11 -13.12
C ALA A 33 -9.06 -1.11 -12.93
N LYS A 34 -10.28 -0.83 -12.44
CA LYS A 34 -11.31 -1.85 -12.16
C LYS A 34 -12.02 -2.36 -13.43
N ASP A 35 -11.79 -1.75 -14.59
CA ASP A 35 -12.37 -2.20 -15.85
C ASP A 35 -11.79 -3.54 -16.33
N THR A 36 -12.42 -4.11 -17.36
CA THR A 36 -12.06 -5.42 -17.92
C THR A 36 -10.67 -5.47 -18.52
N TYR A 37 -10.10 -4.34 -18.93
CA TYR A 37 -8.73 -4.26 -19.45
C TYR A 37 -7.71 -4.23 -18.31
N GLY A 38 -7.94 -3.36 -17.33
CA GLY A 38 -7.12 -3.23 -16.14
C GLY A 38 -7.03 -4.53 -15.36
N GLN A 39 -8.12 -5.27 -15.22
CA GLN A 39 -8.11 -6.58 -14.55
C GLN A 39 -7.28 -7.66 -15.28
N LYS A 40 -7.13 -7.57 -16.61
CA LYS A 40 -6.38 -8.55 -17.40
C LYS A 40 -4.89 -8.22 -17.54
N LEU A 41 -4.55 -6.93 -17.51
CA LEU A 41 -3.21 -6.45 -17.87
C LEU A 41 -2.34 -6.07 -16.67
N LEU A 42 -2.96 -5.80 -15.52
CA LEU A 42 -2.25 -5.27 -14.35
C LEU A 42 -2.33 -6.24 -13.17
N GLU A 43 -1.21 -6.42 -12.49
CA GLU A 43 -1.15 -7.16 -11.23
C GLU A 43 -2.17 -6.61 -10.23
N PRO A 44 -2.97 -7.45 -9.57
CA PRO A 44 -4.04 -6.99 -8.68
C PRO A 44 -3.50 -6.43 -7.36
N MET A 45 -2.40 -7.00 -6.86
CA MET A 45 -1.72 -6.58 -5.64
C MET A 45 -0.57 -5.65 -5.98
N VAL A 46 -0.46 -4.56 -5.24
CA VAL A 46 0.60 -3.56 -5.41
C VAL A 46 1.40 -3.50 -4.11
N PRO A 47 2.71 -3.76 -4.13
CA PRO A 47 3.55 -3.65 -2.95
C PRO A 47 3.76 -2.18 -2.57
N VAL A 48 3.74 -1.90 -1.28
CA VAL A 48 3.97 -0.58 -0.70
C VAL A 48 5.07 -0.69 0.35
N ASP A 49 6.16 0.04 0.10
CA ASP A 49 7.26 0.21 1.03
C ASP A 49 7.16 1.56 1.73
N VAL A 50 7.20 1.54 3.06
CA VAL A 50 7.18 2.74 3.90
C VAL A 50 8.47 2.80 4.69
N LYS A 51 9.15 3.95 4.64
CA LYS A 51 10.25 4.29 5.52
C LYS A 51 10.02 5.68 6.12
N LEU A 52 9.79 5.73 7.42
CA LEU A 52 9.64 6.96 8.19
C LEU A 52 10.90 7.16 9.04
N VAL A 53 11.54 8.31 8.91
CA VAL A 53 12.74 8.67 9.69
C VAL A 53 12.31 9.56 10.85
N PHE A 54 12.77 9.25 12.05
CA PHE A 54 12.46 10.06 13.23
C PHE A 54 13.42 11.24 13.32
N THR A 55 12.88 12.45 13.36
CA THR A 55 13.63 13.68 13.62
C THR A 55 13.37 14.14 15.05
N LYS A 56 14.43 14.49 15.78
CA LYS A 56 14.33 15.05 17.14
C LYS A 56 13.84 16.49 17.12
#